data_AF-A0A022MG70-F1
#
_entry.id   AF-A0A022MG70-F1
#
_cell.length_a   1.000
_cell.length_b   1.000
_cell.length_c   1.000
_cell.angle_alpha   90.00
_cell.angle_beta   90.00
_cell.angle_gamma   90.00
#
_symmetry.space_group_name_H-M   'P 1'
#
loop_
_entity.id
_entity.type
_entity.pdbx_description
1 polymer ?
#
loop_
_entity_poly.entity_id
_entity_poly.type
_entity_poly.pdbx_seq_one_letter_code
_entity_poly.pdbx_strand_id
1 'polypeptide(L)'
;MAEFRAAFDAFRALPYPALPRGEELRDWNSRLLDLDGYAAGYAARVRDGRIGAAEVPGTDALLLEAETLRRDLDALGPQRGGDAELVDDYRAYIGTLERMVRLLALLARPV
;
A
#
# COMPACT_ATOMS: atom_id res chain seq x y z
N MET A 1 4.47 13.46 -12.07
CA MET A 1 4.92 12.20 -12.72
C MET A 1 6.24 11.67 -12.14
N ALA A 2 7.31 12.47 -12.04
CA ALA A 2 8.60 12.02 -11.47
C ALA A 2 8.47 11.49 -10.02
N GLU A 3 7.73 12.20 -9.16
CA GLU A 3 7.50 11.79 -7.77
C GLU A 3 6.77 10.46 -7.65
N PHE A 4 5.77 10.22 -8.50
CA PHE A 4 5.06 8.94 -8.56
C PHE A 4 6.00 7.79 -8.94
N ARG A 5 6.86 7.98 -9.95
CA ARG A 5 7.85 6.97 -10.34
C ARG A 5 8.79 6.63 -9.18
N ALA A 6 9.32 7.64 -8.49
CA ALA A 6 10.18 7.43 -7.33
C ALA A 6 9.45 6.67 -6.20
N ALA A 7 8.18 6.99 -5.94
CA ALA A 7 7.39 6.29 -4.93
C ALA A 7 7.07 4.84 -5.33
N PHE A 8 6.78 4.59 -6.60
CA PHE A 8 6.60 3.24 -7.13
C PHE A 8 7.88 2.42 -7.03
N ASP A 9 9.03 2.98 -7.42
CA ASP A 9 10.31 2.27 -7.34
C ASP A 9 10.68 1.96 -5.88
N ALA A 10 10.44 2.89 -4.94
CA ALA A 10 10.62 2.66 -3.52
C ALA A 10 9.69 1.55 -2.98
N PHE A 11 8.42 1.56 -3.38
CA PHE A 11 7.46 0.53 -3.02
C PHE A 11 7.90 -0.85 -3.53
N ARG A 12 8.34 -0.95 -4.79
CA ARG A 12 8.82 -2.20 -5.40
C ARG A 12 10.14 -2.71 -4.84
N ALA A 13 10.93 -1.85 -4.20
CA ALA A 13 12.18 -2.22 -3.54
C ALA A 13 11.96 -2.88 -2.17
N LEU A 14 10.80 -2.68 -1.54
CA LEU A 14 10.48 -3.32 -0.27
C LEU A 14 10.03 -4.76 -0.48
N PRO A 15 10.59 -5.74 0.25
CA PRO A 15 10.03 -7.08 0.27
C PRO A 15 8.66 -7.05 0.95
N TYR A 16 7.75 -7.90 0.49
CA TYR A 16 6.50 -8.12 1.20
C TYR A 16 6.80 -8.72 2.60
N PRO A 17 6.21 -8.20 3.69
CA PRO A 17 6.51 -8.68 5.05
C PRO A 17 6.16 -10.16 5.24
N ALA A 18 6.84 -10.82 6.18
CA ALA A 18 6.62 -12.24 6.44
C ALA A 18 5.18 -12.52 6.91
N LEU A 19 4.70 -13.76 6.71
CA LEU A 19 3.36 -14.13 7.15
C LEU A 19 3.25 -14.08 8.68
N PRO A 20 2.22 -13.43 9.23
CA PRO A 20 2.06 -13.28 10.67
C PRO A 20 1.48 -14.54 11.29
N ARG A 21 1.75 -14.75 12.57
CA ARG A 21 1.25 -15.91 13.32
C ARG A 21 -0.07 -15.62 14.02
N GLY A 22 -0.22 -14.42 14.59
CA GLY A 22 -1.45 -13.98 15.24
C GLY A 22 -2.62 -13.83 14.26
N GLU A 23 -3.81 -14.28 14.66
CA GLU A 23 -5.03 -14.25 13.84
C GLU A 23 -5.43 -12.83 13.42
N GLU A 24 -5.43 -11.88 14.36
CA GLU A 24 -5.73 -10.47 14.11
C GLU A 24 -4.82 -9.86 13.01
N LEU A 25 -3.51 -10.15 13.09
CA LEU A 25 -2.55 -9.66 12.11
C LEU A 25 -2.65 -10.41 10.76
N ARG A 26 -3.14 -11.65 10.75
CA ARG A 26 -3.42 -12.41 9.52
C ARG A 26 -4.60 -11.83 8.75
N ASP A 27 -5.68 -11.50 9.44
CA ASP A 27 -6.86 -10.88 8.83
C ASP A 27 -6.50 -9.51 8.25
N TRP A 28 -5.74 -8.72 9.01
CA TRP A 28 -5.19 -7.46 8.53
C TRP A 28 -4.27 -7.66 7.30
N ASN A 29 -3.37 -8.64 7.34
CA ASN A 29 -2.46 -8.94 6.23
C ASN A 29 -3.21 -9.39 4.96
N SER A 30 -4.33 -10.10 5.09
CA SER A 30 -5.15 -10.49 3.93
C SER A 30 -5.67 -9.27 3.19
N ARG A 31 -6.18 -8.27 3.93
CA ARG A 31 -6.64 -7.00 3.36
C ARG A 31 -5.50 -6.21 2.72
N LEU A 32 -4.31 -6.21 3.34
CA LEU A 32 -3.12 -5.59 2.73
C LEU A 32 -2.76 -6.24 1.40
N LEU A 33 -2.80 -7.58 1.32
CA LEU A 33 -2.44 -8.32 0.12
C LEU A 33 -3.36 -7.99 -1.07
N ASP A 34 -4.66 -7.87 -0.82
CA ASP A 34 -5.65 -7.50 -1.83
C ASP A 34 -5.41 -6.07 -2.35
N LEU A 35 -5.19 -5.12 -1.44
CA LEU A 35 -4.89 -3.73 -1.78
C LEU A 35 -3.58 -3.62 -2.56
N ASP A 36 -2.52 -4.29 -2.11
CA ASP A 36 -1.22 -4.34 -2.78
C ASP A 36 -1.38 -4.84 -4.22
N GLY A 37 -1.94 -6.05 -4.40
CA GLY A 37 -2.10 -6.65 -5.71
C GLY A 37 -2.85 -5.73 -6.69
N TYR A 38 -3.92 -5.09 -6.21
CA TYR A 38 -4.70 -4.16 -7.02
C TYR A 38 -3.91 -2.88 -7.35
N ALA A 39 -3.38 -2.20 -6.34
CA ALA A 39 -2.68 -0.92 -6.49
C ALA A 39 -1.38 -1.07 -7.30
N ALA A 40 -0.58 -2.10 -7.02
CA ALA A 40 0.66 -2.40 -7.73
C ALA A 40 0.41 -2.70 -9.21
N GLY A 41 -0.67 -3.43 -9.52
CA GLY A 41 -1.06 -3.76 -10.89
C GLY A 41 -1.35 -2.52 -11.74
N TYR A 42 -2.15 -1.59 -11.22
CA TYR A 42 -2.43 -0.33 -11.91
C TYR A 42 -1.23 0.62 -11.93
N ALA A 43 -0.53 0.75 -10.80
CA ALA A 43 0.64 1.62 -10.72
C ALA A 43 1.73 1.21 -11.72
N ALA A 44 1.94 -0.09 -11.94
CA ALA A 44 2.86 -0.59 -12.97
C ALA A 44 2.40 -0.20 -14.38
N ARG A 45 1.11 -0.34 -14.71
CA ARG A 45 0.56 0.05 -16.02
C ARG A 45 0.71 1.55 -16.27
N VAL A 46 0.46 2.39 -15.26
CA VAL A 46 0.66 3.86 -15.34
C VAL A 46 2.14 4.20 -15.50
N ARG A 47 3.02 3.58 -14.71
CA ARG A 47 4.48 3.77 -14.77
C ARG A 47 5.04 3.42 -16.15
N ASP A 48 4.53 2.34 -16.74
CA ASP A 48 4.93 1.87 -18.08
C ASP A 48 4.23 2.64 -19.22
N GLY A 49 3.34 3.59 -18.91
CA GLY A 49 2.61 4.39 -19.90
C GLY A 49 1.56 3.61 -20.69
N ARG A 50 1.12 2.45 -20.20
CA ARG A 50 0.09 1.63 -20.84
C ARG A 50 -1.32 2.21 -20.66
N ILE A 51 -1.52 2.95 -19.57
CA ILE A 51 -2.72 3.72 -19.26
C ILE A 51 -2.29 5.04 -18.60
N GLY A 52 -3.13 6.07 -18.70
CA GLY A 52 -3.04 7.28 -17.89
C GLY A 52 -3.53 7.05 -16.45
N ALA A 53 -3.09 7.89 -15.52
CA ALA A 53 -3.54 7.82 -14.13
C ALA A 53 -5.05 8.03 -13.98
N ALA A 54 -5.64 8.91 -14.82
CA ALA A 54 -7.09 9.15 -14.85
C ALA A 54 -7.92 7.94 -15.32
N GLU A 55 -7.28 6.94 -15.94
CA GLU A 55 -7.93 5.69 -16.35
C GLU A 55 -7.92 4.64 -15.23
N VAL A 56 -7.22 4.89 -14.10
CA VAL A 56 -7.24 3.99 -12.95
C VAL A 56 -8.58 4.12 -12.23
N PRO A 57 -9.35 3.04 -12.08
CA PRO A 57 -10.63 3.08 -11.41
C PRO A 57 -10.46 3.28 -9.90
N GLY A 58 -11.29 4.15 -9.32
CA GLY A 58 -11.48 4.24 -7.87
C GLY A 58 -10.26 4.66 -7.06
N THR A 59 -9.38 5.52 -7.58
CA THR A 59 -8.15 5.93 -6.87
C THR A 59 -8.39 6.56 -5.51
N ASP A 60 -9.49 7.29 -5.32
CA ASP A 60 -9.86 7.85 -4.00
C ASP A 60 -10.27 6.75 -3.01
N ALA A 61 -10.94 5.70 -3.48
CA ALA A 61 -11.28 4.54 -2.65
C ALA A 61 -10.04 3.76 -2.25
N LEU A 62 -9.09 3.56 -3.17
CA LEU A 62 -7.79 2.93 -2.86
C LEU A 62 -7.00 3.72 -1.82
N LEU A 63 -6.99 5.05 -1.93
CA LEU A 63 -6.31 5.90 -0.94
C LEU A 63 -6.97 5.77 0.42
N LEU A 64 -8.30 5.82 0.47
CA LEU A 64 -9.04 5.65 1.73
C LEU A 64 -8.79 4.28 2.37
N GLU A 65 -8.72 3.22 1.57
CA GLU A 65 -8.43 1.87 2.04
C GLU A 65 -7.01 1.74 2.58
N ALA A 66 -6.02 2.32 1.90
CA ALA A 66 -4.63 2.35 2.37
C ALA A 66 -4.49 3.10 3.71
N GLU A 67 -5.15 4.27 3.83
CA GLU A 67 -5.15 5.05 5.07
C GLU A 67 -5.88 4.31 6.21
N THR A 68 -6.96 3.61 5.89
CA THR A 68 -7.71 2.79 6.87
C THR A 68 -6.84 1.63 7.35
N LEU A 69 -6.20 0.89 6.46
CA LEU A 69 -5.30 -0.21 6.83
C LEU A 69 -4.15 0.26 7.71
N ARG A 70 -3.57 1.42 7.42
CA ARG A 70 -2.54 2.00 8.26
C ARG A 70 -3.05 2.34 9.66
N ARG A 71 -4.21 3.00 9.76
CA ARG A 71 -4.85 3.31 11.06
C ARG A 71 -5.19 2.04 11.84
N ASP A 72 -5.69 1.01 11.16
CA ASP A 72 -6.00 -0.28 11.76
C ASP A 72 -4.73 -0.94 12.32
N LEU A 73 -3.61 -0.88 11.60
CA LEU A 73 -2.30 -1.39 12.04
C LEU A 73 -1.78 -0.63 13.27
N ASP A 74 -1.90 0.70 13.25
CA ASP A 74 -1.48 1.56 14.37
C ASP A 74 -2.37 1.39 15.61
N ALA A 75 -3.62 0.95 15.43
CA ALA A 75 -4.56 0.63 16.50
C ALA A 75 -4.35 -0.77 17.09
N LEU A 76 -3.59 -1.65 16.42
CA LEU A 76 -3.26 -2.96 16.98
C LEU A 76 -2.52 -2.77 18.32
N GLY A 77 -2.94 -3.55 19.31
CA GLY A 77 -2.29 -3.55 20.62
C GLY A 77 -0.80 -3.94 20.54
N PRO A 78 -0.04 -3.73 21.62
CA PRO A 78 1.37 -4.12 21.68
C PRO A 78 1.54 -5.61 21.34
N GLN A 79 2.27 -5.88 20.25
CA GLN A 79 2.60 -7.26 19.87
C GLN A 79 3.73 -7.80 20.74
N ARG A 80 3.80 -9.13 20.87
CA ARG A 80 4.82 -9.81 21.67
C ARG A 80 5.70 -10.70 20.79
N GLY A 81 6.99 -10.78 21.12
CA GLY A 81 7.93 -11.66 20.42
C GLY A 81 8.14 -11.24 18.97
N GLY A 82 8.30 -12.21 18.06
CA GLY A 82 8.59 -11.96 16.64
C GLY A 82 7.53 -11.17 15.87
N ASP A 83 6.31 -11.06 16.39
CA ASP A 83 5.26 -10.24 15.78
C ASP A 83 5.49 -8.74 15.99
N ALA A 84 6.33 -8.33 16.96
CA ALA A 84 6.66 -6.92 17.18
C ALA A 84 7.54 -6.34 16.06
N GLU A 85 8.61 -7.05 15.69
CA GLU A 85 9.47 -6.66 14.55
C GLU A 85 8.67 -6.70 13.24
N LEU A 86 7.80 -7.70 13.10
CA LEU A 86 6.95 -7.84 11.92
C LEU A 86 5.95 -6.68 11.76
N VAL A 87 5.41 -6.12 12.84
CA VAL A 87 4.55 -4.92 12.76
C VAL A 87 5.32 -3.72 12.20
N ASP A 88 6.59 -3.54 12.57
CA ASP A 88 7.39 -2.43 12.04
C ASP A 88 7.67 -2.61 10.53
N ASP A 89 7.91 -3.84 10.08
CA ASP A 89 7.98 -4.15 8.65
C ASP A 89 6.65 -3.83 7.93
N TYR A 90 5.52 -4.20 8.54
CA TYR A 90 4.20 -3.86 8.01
C TYR A 90 3.96 -2.36 7.95
N ARG A 91 4.38 -1.58 8.96
CA ARG A 91 4.28 -0.12 8.98
C ARG A 91 5.08 0.52 7.85
N ALA A 92 6.30 0.05 7.63
CA ALA A 92 7.14 0.52 6.53
C ALA A 92 6.49 0.19 5.17
N TYR A 93 5.95 -1.02 5.02
CA TYR A 93 5.30 -1.48 3.80
C TYR A 93 4.04 -0.67 3.47
N ILE A 94 3.06 -0.62 4.39
CA ILE A 94 1.81 0.12 4.18
C ILE A 94 2.06 1.62 4.02
N GLY A 95 3.03 2.20 4.72
CA GLY A 95 3.39 3.61 4.56
C GLY A 95 3.92 3.94 3.16
N THR A 96 4.69 3.03 2.57
CA THR A 96 5.22 3.20 1.21
C THR A 96 4.14 2.96 0.15
N LEU A 97 3.28 1.96 0.37
CA LEU A 97 2.09 1.71 -0.45
C LEU A 97 1.14 2.92 -0.44
N GLU A 98 0.78 3.43 0.73
CA GLU A 98 -0.08 4.62 0.89
C GLU A 98 0.49 5.83 0.14
N ARG A 99 1.80 6.09 0.27
CA ARG A 99 2.46 7.18 -0.45
C ARG A 99 2.33 7.04 -1.96
N MET A 100 2.57 5.84 -2.49
CA MET A 100 2.43 5.55 -3.91
C MET A 100 0.99 5.76 -4.38
N VAL A 101 0.01 5.21 -3.64
CA VAL A 101 -1.43 5.34 -3.94
C VAL A 101 -1.88 6.79 -3.88
N ARG A 102 -1.42 7.59 -2.91
CA ARG A 102 -1.72 9.01 -2.82
C ARG A 102 -1.26 9.78 -4.06
N LEU A 103 -0.02 9.52 -4.51
CA LEU A 103 0.50 10.15 -5.72
C LEU A 103 -0.25 9.70 -6.98
N LEU A 104 -0.66 8.43 -7.03
CA LEU A 104 -1.51 7.92 -8.11
C LEU A 104 -2.87 8.65 -8.15
N ALA A 105 -3.53 8.79 -7.00
CA ALA A 105 -4.78 9.52 -6.88
C ALA A 105 -4.65 10.99 -7.26
N LEU A 106 -3.56 11.66 -6.86
CA LEU A 106 -3.29 13.04 -7.26
C LEU A 106 -3.11 13.18 -8.78
N LEU A 107 -2.47 12.22 -9.43
CA LEU A 107 -2.31 12.20 -10.89
C LEU A 107 -3.60 11.87 -11.64
N ALA A 108 -4.53 11.16 -11.01
CA ALA A 108 -5.81 10.78 -11.60
C ALA A 108 -6.86 11.89 -11.56
N ARG A 109 -6.65 12.93 -10.75
CA ARG A 109 -7.60 14.05 -10.64
C ARG A 109 -7.68 14.83 -11.95
N PRO A 110 -8.89 15.15 -12.43
CA PRO A 110 -9.05 16.06 -13.56
C PRO A 110 -8.49 17.45 -13.20
N VAL A 111 -7.77 18.04 -14.15
CA VAL A 111 -7.21 19.40 -14.08
C VAL A 111 -8.27 20.42 -14.44
#